data_AF-A0A0C2QYD2-F1
#
_entry.id   AF-A0A0C2QYD2-F1
#
_cell.length_a   1.000
_cell.length_b   1.000
_cell.length_c   1.000
_cell.angle_alpha   90.00
_cell.angle_beta   90.00
_cell.angle_gamma   90.00
#
_symmetry.space_group_name_H-M   'P 1'
#
loop_
_entity.id
_entity.type
_entity.pdbx_description
1 polymer ?
#
loop_
_entity_poly.entity_id
_entity_poly.type
_entity_poly.pdbx_seq_one_letter_code
_entity_poly.pdbx_strand_id
1 'polypeptide(L)'
;MNKTRNIISFVIVLMFLSVIKIDSAEASSFDINRISGSDRYETAVKISKEDFPNGTNHIVLAVGNNFPDALAGAPLAHKLKAPILLTAQNGIRSNTLAEIKRLKPSTAVILGGPSIISTSVEKQLQSLGIKVDRIQGKNRYETSVNIAKRIGATRAIVVNGSSFADSLSIASFAAKNQYPILLTAKNDIDPSVKNYVKGMSSTIIVGGTGAVSKNVASQLPKPKRFAGKDRYETSALVAKSLFPSTMNTVTAATGQGFADALTGSTFAAKKNQPVVLTRPTSLPTPVRNVLKSKKVSTVNVIGGESVVNASAFDAPKPPAPKPSPSIDLSDAVVSTGKDYLGVPYLWGGTTPSGFDCSGYLGYVFNKHDVYIPRTTADIWDYGTKVSSPKVGDIVMFETYKPGASHGGIYIGNNQFIHSGNDGVEITSLNNSYWKAAYIGAVDVINK
;
A
#
# COMPACT_ATOMS: atom_id res chain seq x y z
N MET A 1 0.22 -66.05 -66.82
CA MET A 1 -0.64 -65.27 -65.91
C MET A 1 0.22 -64.60 -64.85
N ASN A 2 0.21 -63.25 -64.85
CA ASN A 2 0.58 -62.25 -63.80
C ASN A 2 1.94 -62.36 -63.09
N LYS A 3 2.91 -61.43 -63.32
CA LYS A 3 3.08 -60.08 -62.69
C LYS A 3 3.25 -60.19 -61.16
N THR A 4 4.25 -59.66 -60.43
CA THR A 4 5.03 -58.40 -60.51
C THR A 4 6.14 -58.46 -59.40
N ARG A 5 7.39 -57.97 -59.59
CA ARG A 5 8.02 -56.77 -58.95
C ARG A 5 7.78 -56.61 -57.42
N ASN A 6 8.68 -56.23 -56.50
CA ASN A 6 9.89 -55.38 -56.52
C ASN A 6 10.47 -55.24 -55.06
N ILE A 7 11.81 -55.18 -54.94
CA ILE A 7 12.63 -54.11 -54.29
C ILE A 7 12.55 -53.83 -52.75
N ILE A 8 13.67 -54.13 -52.07
CA ILE A 8 14.53 -53.31 -51.17
C ILE A 8 13.87 -52.17 -50.34
N SER A 9 14.10 -52.15 -49.02
CA SER A 9 14.64 -50.98 -48.28
C SER A 9 14.93 -51.27 -46.80
N PHE A 10 16.20 -51.09 -46.42
CA PHE A 10 16.73 -51.11 -45.06
C PHE A 10 16.46 -49.73 -44.44
N VAL A 11 15.61 -49.65 -43.42
CA VAL A 11 15.31 -48.38 -42.72
C VAL A 11 16.29 -48.24 -41.56
N ILE A 12 17.29 -47.37 -41.71
CA ILE A 12 18.14 -46.89 -40.62
C ILE A 12 17.34 -45.79 -39.89
N VAL A 13 16.85 -46.11 -38.69
CA VAL A 13 16.24 -45.11 -37.79
C VAL A 13 17.36 -44.37 -37.07
N LEU A 14 17.76 -43.22 -37.61
CA LEU A 14 18.63 -42.25 -36.95
C LEU A 14 17.82 -41.51 -35.89
N MET A 15 17.91 -41.99 -34.63
CA MET A 15 17.34 -41.33 -33.46
C MET A 15 18.17 -40.06 -33.17
N PHE A 16 17.72 -38.92 -33.68
CA PHE A 16 18.23 -37.61 -33.27
C PHE A 16 17.89 -37.38 -31.79
N LEU A 17 18.85 -37.60 -30.89
CA LEU A 17 18.82 -37.03 -29.55
C LEU A 17 19.02 -35.52 -29.68
N SER A 18 17.92 -34.78 -29.83
CA SER A 18 17.89 -33.35 -29.60
C SER A 18 18.14 -33.10 -28.11
N VAL A 19 19.39 -32.76 -27.78
CA VAL A 19 19.75 -32.22 -26.48
C VAL A 19 19.00 -30.89 -26.35
N ILE A 20 17.85 -30.93 -25.66
CA ILE A 20 17.16 -29.71 -25.22
C ILE A 20 18.13 -29.04 -24.25
N LYS A 21 18.85 -28.01 -24.71
CA LYS A 21 19.46 -27.03 -23.81
C LYS A 21 18.31 -26.38 -23.06
N ILE A 22 18.03 -26.89 -21.87
CA ILE A 22 17.28 -26.14 -20.88
C ILE A 22 18.19 -24.97 -20.54
N ASP A 23 17.96 -23.82 -21.17
CA ASP A 23 18.48 -22.55 -20.66
C ASP A 23 17.93 -22.43 -19.24
N SER A 24 18.76 -22.77 -18.26
CA SER A 24 18.50 -22.42 -16.88
C SER A 24 18.48 -20.90 -16.84
N ALA A 25 17.29 -20.31 -16.94
CA ALA A 25 17.10 -18.89 -16.74
C ALA A 25 17.77 -18.54 -15.41
N GLU A 26 18.91 -17.85 -15.47
CA GLU A 26 19.59 -17.36 -14.28
C GLU A 26 18.54 -16.64 -13.43
N ALA A 27 18.30 -17.17 -12.24
CA ALA A 27 17.43 -16.54 -11.28
C ALA A 27 18.07 -15.19 -10.94
N SER A 28 17.61 -14.11 -11.57
CA SER A 28 18.11 -12.77 -11.28
C SER A 28 17.72 -12.42 -9.84
N SER A 29 18.62 -12.69 -8.89
CA SER A 29 18.51 -12.23 -7.51
C SER A 29 18.84 -10.75 -7.47
N PHE A 30 18.03 -9.97 -6.77
CA PHE A 30 18.34 -8.56 -6.51
C PHE A 30 19.27 -8.46 -5.30
N ASP A 31 20.27 -7.59 -5.37
CA ASP A 31 21.05 -7.19 -4.20
C ASP A 31 20.19 -6.33 -3.27
N ILE A 32 19.97 -6.78 -2.04
CA ILE A 32 19.08 -6.10 -1.10
C ILE A 32 19.87 -5.26 -0.10
N ASN A 33 19.64 -3.94 -0.14
CA ASN A 33 20.14 -3.00 0.87
C ASN A 33 18.99 -2.58 1.78
N ARG A 34 18.95 -3.09 3.01
CA ARG A 34 17.85 -2.82 3.94
C ARG A 34 18.14 -1.62 4.85
N ILE A 35 17.17 -0.72 4.96
CA ILE A 35 17.13 0.35 5.96
C ILE A 35 15.89 0.15 6.83
N SER A 36 16.10 -0.27 8.08
CA SER A 36 15.01 -0.58 9.01
C SER A 36 15.42 -0.39 10.47
N GLY A 37 14.45 -0.06 11.31
CA GLY A 37 14.55 -0.14 12.77
C GLY A 37 13.54 -1.13 13.36
N SER A 38 13.47 -1.20 14.69
CA SER A 38 12.53 -2.09 15.39
C SER A 38 11.05 -1.69 15.19
N ASP A 39 10.81 -0.42 14.87
CA ASP A 39 9.50 0.12 14.51
C ASP A 39 9.64 1.23 13.45
N ARG A 40 8.50 1.78 13.02
CA ARG A 40 8.44 2.87 12.04
C ARG A 40 9.23 4.13 12.44
N TYR A 41 9.31 4.42 13.75
CA TYR A 41 10.01 5.59 14.26
C TYR A 41 11.51 5.38 14.14
N GLU A 42 11.99 4.19 14.50
CA GLU A 42 13.40 3.87 14.34
C GLU A 42 13.79 3.71 12.85
N THR A 43 12.93 3.16 11.99
CA THR A 43 13.16 3.17 10.54
C THR A 43 13.36 4.60 10.02
N ALA A 44 12.51 5.55 10.44
CA ALA A 44 12.68 6.97 10.11
C ALA A 44 14.03 7.54 10.59
N VAL A 45 14.46 7.17 11.80
CA VAL A 45 15.78 7.54 12.36
C VAL A 45 16.92 6.97 11.53
N LYS A 46 16.84 5.71 11.09
CA LYS A 46 17.88 5.07 10.26
C LYS A 46 18.00 5.75 8.89
N ILE A 47 16.88 6.08 8.27
CA ILE A 47 16.85 6.87 7.02
C ILE A 47 17.48 8.25 7.25
N SER A 48 17.15 8.91 8.35
CA SER A 48 17.72 10.22 8.71
C SER A 48 19.24 10.17 8.88
N LYS A 49 19.77 9.13 9.52
CA LYS A 49 21.23 8.94 9.69
C LYS A 49 21.95 8.71 8.36
N GLU A 50 21.33 7.95 7.46
CA GLU A 50 21.85 7.68 6.12
C GLU A 50 21.87 8.96 5.26
N ASP A 51 20.81 9.77 5.27
CA ASP A 51 20.72 10.97 4.44
C ASP A 51 21.42 12.20 5.04
N PHE A 52 21.54 12.27 6.36
CA PHE A 52 22.04 13.42 7.12
C PHE A 52 23.05 13.00 8.21
N PRO A 53 24.17 12.34 7.84
CA PRO A 53 25.18 11.91 8.81
C PRO A 53 25.76 13.08 9.62
N ASN A 54 25.83 14.26 9.00
CA ASN A 54 26.41 15.49 9.59
C ASN A 54 25.36 16.44 10.19
N GLY A 55 24.09 16.03 10.29
CA GLY A 55 22.99 16.88 10.75
C GLY A 55 22.33 17.71 9.64
N THR A 56 21.36 18.53 10.03
CA THR A 56 20.62 19.45 9.12
C THR A 56 19.97 20.57 9.91
N ASN A 57 19.74 21.72 9.26
CA ASN A 57 19.07 22.88 9.85
C ASN A 57 17.55 22.70 9.96
N HIS A 58 16.96 21.76 9.21
CA HIS A 58 15.52 21.58 9.14
C HIS A 58 15.13 20.12 9.38
N ILE A 59 14.07 19.91 10.16
CA ILE A 59 13.35 18.64 10.20
C ILE A 59 11.90 18.85 9.79
N VAL A 60 11.29 17.82 9.20
CA VAL A 60 9.84 17.75 9.02
C VAL A 60 9.30 16.68 9.96
N LEU A 61 8.29 17.03 10.76
CA LEU A 61 7.67 16.13 11.72
C LEU A 61 6.26 15.77 11.27
N ALA A 62 6.02 14.47 11.15
CA ALA A 62 4.73 13.88 10.84
C ALA A 62 4.32 12.91 11.95
N VAL A 63 3.02 12.67 12.09
CA VAL A 63 2.51 11.71 13.07
C VAL A 63 2.69 10.28 12.54
N GLY A 64 3.09 9.35 13.40
CA GLY A 64 3.42 7.99 13.00
C GLY A 64 2.23 7.04 12.85
N ASN A 65 1.07 7.34 13.43
CA ASN A 65 -0.12 6.47 13.46
C ASN A 65 -1.30 6.98 12.62
N ASN A 66 -1.22 8.20 12.07
CA ASN A 66 -2.18 8.78 11.15
C ASN A 66 -1.40 9.40 9.99
N PHE A 67 -1.93 9.39 8.77
CA PHE A 67 -1.14 9.71 7.57
C PHE A 67 -1.60 10.90 6.71
N PRO A 68 -2.87 11.35 6.70
CA PRO A 68 -3.38 12.22 5.64
C PRO A 68 -2.55 13.48 5.42
N ASP A 69 -2.23 14.21 6.49
CA ASP A 69 -1.46 15.45 6.41
C ASP A 69 0.00 15.22 5.97
N ALA A 70 0.54 14.04 6.27
CA ALA A 70 1.92 13.68 5.99
C ALA A 70 2.15 13.25 4.53
N LEU A 71 1.11 12.77 3.84
CA LEU A 71 1.19 12.29 2.45
C LEU A 71 1.74 13.35 1.48
N ALA A 72 1.47 14.62 1.75
CA ALA A 72 1.95 15.74 0.96
C ALA A 72 3.32 16.29 1.38
N GLY A 73 3.93 15.72 2.43
CA GLY A 73 5.13 16.26 3.08
C GLY A 73 6.44 16.02 2.32
N ALA A 74 6.53 14.96 1.52
CA ALA A 74 7.78 14.55 0.88
C ALA A 74 8.43 15.65 0.02
N PRO A 75 7.69 16.39 -0.83
CA PRO A 75 8.31 17.44 -1.64
C PRO A 75 8.81 18.62 -0.82
N LEU A 76 8.10 18.98 0.25
CA LEU A 76 8.53 20.04 1.16
C LEU A 76 9.79 19.61 1.94
N ALA A 77 9.81 18.39 2.48
CA ALA A 77 10.97 17.86 3.19
C ALA A 77 12.22 17.84 2.30
N HIS A 78 12.06 17.41 1.04
CA HIS A 78 13.14 17.44 0.06
C HIS A 78 13.60 18.87 -0.26
N LYS A 79 12.67 19.83 -0.41
CA LYS A 79 12.98 21.25 -0.62
C LYS A 79 13.85 21.82 0.50
N LEU A 80 13.49 21.48 1.74
CA LEU A 80 14.15 21.95 2.96
C LEU A 80 15.45 21.21 3.27
N LYS A 81 15.83 20.19 2.47
CA LYS A 81 16.93 19.27 2.78
C LYS A 81 16.78 18.72 4.21
N ALA A 82 15.58 18.23 4.50
CA ALA A 82 15.16 17.77 5.81
C ALA A 82 14.74 16.30 5.78
N PRO A 83 15.06 15.49 6.79
CA PRO A 83 14.42 14.20 6.97
C PRO A 83 12.97 14.40 7.41
N ILE A 84 12.11 13.44 7.05
CA ILE A 84 10.82 13.27 7.70
C ILE A 84 11.02 12.36 8.90
N LEU A 85 10.82 12.90 10.10
CA LEU A 85 10.78 12.15 11.34
C LEU A 85 9.33 11.91 11.78
N LEU A 86 9.13 10.84 12.54
CA LEU A 86 7.82 10.46 13.06
C LEU A 86 7.69 10.78 14.55
N THR A 87 6.52 11.25 14.96
CA THR A 87 6.15 11.48 16.37
C THR A 87 4.84 10.77 16.73
N ALA A 88 4.63 10.50 18.02
CA ALA A 88 3.28 10.21 18.49
C ALA A 88 2.49 11.53 18.61
N GLN A 89 1.17 11.43 18.67
CA GLN A 89 0.26 12.58 18.76
C GLN A 89 0.56 13.49 19.96
N ASN A 90 0.86 12.89 21.13
CA ASN A 90 0.98 13.59 22.41
C ASN A 90 2.42 13.70 22.93
N GLY A 91 3.41 13.28 22.15
CA GLY A 91 4.80 13.39 22.56
C GLY A 91 5.79 12.77 21.58
N ILE A 92 7.01 13.29 21.59
CA ILE A 92 8.13 12.79 20.81
C ILE A 92 8.69 11.55 21.50
N ARG A 93 8.75 10.41 20.79
CA ARG A 93 9.37 9.18 21.30
C ARG A 93 10.87 9.38 21.56
N SER A 94 11.42 8.62 22.50
CA SER A 94 12.82 8.73 22.90
C SER A 94 13.80 8.56 21.74
N ASN A 95 13.55 7.61 20.83
CA ASN A 95 14.36 7.40 19.62
C ASN A 95 14.32 8.60 18.66
N THR A 96 13.14 9.14 18.37
CA THR A 96 12.98 10.35 17.56
C THR A 96 13.65 11.55 18.25
N LEU A 97 13.48 11.71 19.56
CA LEU A 97 14.07 12.81 20.33
C LEU A 97 15.61 12.76 20.30
N ALA A 98 16.19 11.58 20.44
CA ALA A 98 17.64 11.38 20.32
C ALA A 98 18.15 11.77 18.92
N GLU A 99 17.40 11.42 17.88
CA GLU A 99 17.75 11.79 16.51
C GLU A 99 17.63 13.30 16.27
N ILE A 100 16.58 13.95 16.78
CA ILE A 100 16.45 15.42 16.72
C ILE A 100 17.66 16.10 17.37
N LYS A 101 18.09 15.61 18.55
CA LYS A 101 19.29 16.12 19.23
C LYS A 101 20.56 15.90 18.42
N ARG A 102 20.70 14.76 17.72
CA ARG A 102 21.83 14.48 16.84
C ARG A 102 21.86 15.42 15.63
N LEU A 103 20.71 15.66 15.02
CA LEU A 103 20.58 16.50 13.82
C LEU A 103 20.83 17.98 14.10
N LYS A 104 20.54 18.45 15.33
CA LYS A 104 20.66 19.85 15.78
C LYS A 104 19.96 20.86 14.85
N PRO A 105 18.67 20.66 14.50
CA PRO A 105 17.98 21.56 13.60
C PRO A 105 17.71 22.92 14.28
N SER A 106 17.75 23.99 13.49
CA SER A 106 17.29 25.31 13.95
C SER A 106 15.77 25.47 13.80
N THR A 107 15.16 24.73 12.87
CA THR A 107 13.71 24.78 12.59
C THR A 107 13.10 23.39 12.44
N ALA A 108 11.94 23.18 13.06
CA ALA A 108 11.10 22.01 12.88
C ALA A 108 9.78 22.41 12.21
N VAL A 109 9.47 21.79 11.08
CA VAL A 109 8.19 21.96 10.39
C VAL A 109 7.24 20.85 10.83
N ILE A 110 6.15 21.19 11.49
CA ILE A 110 5.11 20.23 11.89
C ILE A 110 4.03 20.17 10.80
N LEU A 111 3.70 18.98 10.32
CA LEU A 111 2.61 18.75 9.37
C LEU A 111 1.36 18.25 10.08
N GLY A 112 0.32 19.09 10.10
CA GLY A 112 -0.97 18.80 10.72
C GLY A 112 -1.26 19.66 11.96
N GLY A 113 -2.54 19.73 12.28
CA GLY A 113 -3.03 20.54 13.40
C GLY A 113 -2.85 19.89 14.77
N PRO A 114 -3.17 20.63 15.85
CA PRO A 114 -3.07 20.15 17.24
C PRO A 114 -3.83 18.85 17.53
N SER A 115 -4.90 18.54 16.81
CA SER A 115 -5.63 17.27 16.95
C SER A 115 -4.85 16.06 16.43
N ILE A 116 -3.85 16.28 15.56
CA ILE A 116 -3.03 15.25 14.93
C ILE A 116 -1.63 15.18 15.57
N ILE A 117 -1.03 16.35 15.83
CA ILE A 117 0.22 16.52 16.58
C ILE A 117 -0.01 17.64 17.57
N SER A 118 -0.22 17.26 18.83
CA SER A 118 -0.59 18.18 19.91
C SER A 118 0.45 19.29 20.14
N THR A 119 0.04 20.29 20.91
CA THR A 119 0.90 21.39 21.33
C THR A 119 1.98 20.94 22.31
N SER A 120 1.87 19.75 22.94
CA SER A 120 2.95 19.22 23.79
C SER A 120 4.20 18.91 22.98
N VAL A 121 4.05 18.32 21.78
CA VAL A 121 5.15 18.04 20.86
C VAL A 121 5.86 19.34 20.44
N GLU A 122 5.09 20.37 20.15
CA GLU A 122 5.61 21.70 19.82
C GLU A 122 6.39 22.32 20.98
N LYS A 123 5.86 22.25 22.21
CA LYS A 123 6.56 22.70 23.42
C LYS A 123 7.86 21.91 23.66
N GLN A 124 7.86 20.60 23.41
CA GLN A 124 9.07 19.79 23.51
C GLN A 124 10.15 20.27 22.53
N LEU A 125 9.80 20.58 21.28
CA LEU A 125 10.76 21.14 20.30
C LEU A 125 11.26 22.52 20.72
N GLN A 126 10.37 23.41 21.15
CA GLN A 126 10.72 24.76 21.62
C GLN A 126 11.66 24.71 22.83
N SER A 127 11.46 23.77 23.76
CA SER A 127 12.34 23.58 24.91
C SER A 127 13.78 23.18 24.54
N LEU A 128 13.99 22.66 23.33
CA LEU A 128 15.32 22.38 22.77
C LEU A 128 15.90 23.58 22.01
N GLY A 129 15.25 24.75 22.04
CA GLY A 129 15.66 25.95 21.30
C GLY A 129 15.33 25.89 19.80
N ILE A 130 14.47 24.96 19.36
CA ILE A 130 14.12 24.78 17.94
C ILE A 130 12.92 25.65 17.61
N LYS A 131 13.02 26.46 16.54
CA LYS A 131 11.90 27.22 16.00
C LYS A 131 10.87 26.27 15.41
N VAL A 132 9.60 26.38 15.80
CA VAL A 132 8.53 25.55 15.25
C VAL A 132 7.72 26.32 14.20
N ASP A 133 7.54 25.71 13.04
CA ASP A 133 6.66 26.18 11.96
C ASP A 133 5.60 25.12 11.69
N ARG A 134 4.34 25.40 12.00
CA ARG A 134 3.24 24.44 11.84
C ARG A 134 2.47 24.73 10.56
N ILE A 135 2.37 23.73 9.70
CA ILE A 135 1.55 23.76 8.50
C ILE A 135 0.30 22.90 8.73
N GLN A 136 -0.87 23.55 8.70
CA GLN A 136 -2.17 22.92 8.96
C GLN A 136 -3.25 23.58 8.10
N GLY A 137 -4.37 22.90 7.93
CA GLY A 137 -5.62 23.43 7.42
C GLY A 137 -6.81 22.90 8.22
N LYS A 138 -8.03 23.31 7.86
CA LYS A 138 -9.27 22.80 8.49
C LYS A 138 -9.45 21.30 8.28
N ASN A 139 -8.87 20.77 7.21
CA ASN A 139 -8.89 19.36 6.84
C ASN A 139 -7.61 19.01 6.07
N ARG A 140 -7.43 17.72 5.75
CA ARG A 140 -6.28 17.19 4.99
C ARG A 140 -6.07 17.84 3.63
N TYR A 141 -7.15 18.27 2.97
CA TYR A 141 -7.11 18.88 1.65
C TYR A 141 -6.52 20.29 1.74
N GLU A 142 -7.00 21.11 2.67
CA GLU A 142 -6.44 22.43 2.92
C GLU A 142 -5.01 22.36 3.46
N THR A 143 -4.68 21.38 4.33
CA THR A 143 -3.29 21.14 4.75
C THR A 143 -2.40 20.88 3.53
N SER A 144 -2.84 20.04 2.58
CA SER A 144 -2.06 19.77 1.36
C SER A 144 -1.84 21.02 0.50
N VAL A 145 -2.83 21.92 0.41
CA VAL A 145 -2.70 23.22 -0.27
C VAL A 145 -1.71 24.14 0.46
N ASN A 146 -1.76 24.17 1.80
CA ASN A 146 -0.85 25.00 2.58
C ASN A 146 0.61 24.50 2.50
N ILE A 147 0.82 23.18 2.40
CA ILE A 147 2.13 22.61 2.04
C ILE A 147 2.51 23.02 0.61
N ALA A 148 1.59 22.94 -0.34
CA ALA A 148 1.84 23.28 -1.74
C ALA A 148 2.29 24.73 -1.96
N LYS A 149 1.69 25.68 -1.23
CA LYS A 149 2.11 27.09 -1.22
C LYS A 149 3.57 27.28 -0.81
N ARG A 150 4.10 26.45 0.10
CA ARG A 150 5.51 26.51 0.51
C ARG A 150 6.47 25.96 -0.56
N ILE A 151 5.98 25.12 -1.47
CA ILE A 151 6.77 24.55 -2.57
C ILE A 151 6.87 25.54 -3.74
N GLY A 152 5.73 26.10 -4.18
CA GLY A 152 5.70 27.17 -5.19
C GLY A 152 5.92 26.71 -6.63
N ALA A 153 5.27 25.62 -7.04
CA ALA A 153 5.40 25.06 -8.39
C ALA A 153 4.26 25.45 -9.33
N THR A 154 4.47 25.27 -10.63
CA THR A 154 3.45 25.48 -11.68
C THR A 154 2.76 24.17 -12.12
N ARG A 155 3.14 23.03 -11.56
CA ARG A 155 2.56 21.71 -11.82
C ARG A 155 2.27 21.04 -10.49
N ALA A 156 1.16 20.32 -10.39
CA ALA A 156 0.77 19.63 -9.17
C ALA A 156 0.42 18.16 -9.41
N ILE A 157 0.59 17.35 -8.38
CA ILE A 157 0.13 15.97 -8.34
C ILE A 157 -1.16 15.92 -7.53
N VAL A 158 -2.15 15.17 -7.99
CA VAL A 158 -3.44 15.01 -7.34
C VAL A 158 -3.68 13.53 -7.04
N VAL A 159 -3.91 13.22 -5.77
CA VAL A 159 -4.14 11.85 -5.27
C VAL A 159 -5.31 11.81 -4.29
N ASN A 160 -5.88 10.63 -4.07
CA ASN A 160 -6.95 10.47 -3.09
C ASN A 160 -6.41 10.69 -1.66
N GLY A 161 -7.11 11.50 -0.86
CA GLY A 161 -6.70 11.81 0.52
C GLY A 161 -7.11 10.77 1.59
N SER A 162 -7.89 9.77 1.21
CA SER A 162 -8.38 8.68 2.08
C SER A 162 -7.58 7.39 1.92
N SER A 163 -6.68 7.31 0.93
CA SER A 163 -5.78 6.18 0.69
C SER A 163 -4.35 6.68 0.53
N PHE A 164 -3.37 5.95 1.07
CA PHE A 164 -1.98 6.39 1.05
C PHE A 164 -1.20 5.91 -0.19
N ALA A 165 -1.56 4.74 -0.75
CA ALA A 165 -0.63 4.01 -1.62
C ALA A 165 -0.30 4.77 -2.92
N ASP A 166 -1.27 5.43 -3.52
CA ASP A 166 -1.06 6.26 -4.71
C ASP A 166 -0.13 7.43 -4.41
N SER A 167 -0.31 8.09 -3.27
CA SER A 167 0.57 9.19 -2.81
C SER A 167 2.00 8.71 -2.57
N LEU A 168 2.17 7.57 -1.92
CA LEU A 168 3.51 7.04 -1.62
C LEU A 168 4.26 6.62 -2.89
N SER A 169 3.55 6.05 -3.86
CA SER A 169 4.14 5.61 -5.13
C SER A 169 4.74 6.77 -5.95
N ILE A 170 4.19 7.98 -5.81
CA ILE A 170 4.60 9.18 -6.56
C ILE A 170 5.46 10.14 -5.72
N ALA A 171 5.55 9.94 -4.41
CA ALA A 171 6.18 10.88 -3.48
C ALA A 171 7.63 11.21 -3.84
N SER A 172 8.45 10.22 -4.24
CA SER A 172 9.85 10.48 -4.59
C SER A 172 9.99 11.28 -5.90
N PHE A 173 9.12 11.03 -6.88
CA PHE A 173 9.05 11.80 -8.12
C PHE A 173 8.59 13.25 -7.84
N ALA A 174 7.53 13.40 -7.03
CA ALA A 174 7.01 14.68 -6.61
C ALA A 174 8.10 15.51 -5.92
N ALA A 175 8.84 14.87 -5.00
CA ALA A 175 9.88 15.51 -4.24
C ALA A 175 11.07 15.94 -5.07
N LYS A 176 11.59 15.06 -5.93
CA LYS A 176 12.70 15.38 -6.83
C LYS A 176 12.34 16.54 -7.76
N ASN A 177 11.14 16.54 -8.33
CA ASN A 177 10.71 17.56 -9.30
C ASN A 177 10.10 18.80 -8.63
N GLN A 178 10.05 18.84 -7.29
CA GLN A 178 9.42 19.93 -6.54
C GLN A 178 7.96 20.18 -6.96
N TYR A 179 7.22 19.11 -7.25
CA TYR A 179 5.78 19.19 -7.51
C TYR A 179 5.02 18.94 -6.21
N PRO A 180 4.14 19.86 -5.77
CA PRO A 180 3.27 19.62 -4.63
C PRO A 180 2.32 18.46 -4.88
N ILE A 181 2.03 17.72 -3.81
CA ILE A 181 0.98 16.70 -3.79
C ILE A 181 -0.24 17.34 -3.13
N LEU A 182 -1.34 17.37 -3.88
CA LEU A 182 -2.64 17.83 -3.45
C LEU A 182 -3.54 16.62 -3.21
N LEU A 183 -4.29 16.66 -2.12
CA LEU A 183 -5.22 15.60 -1.75
C LEU A 183 -6.62 15.96 -2.22
N THR A 184 -7.40 14.97 -2.64
CA THR A 184 -8.81 15.13 -3.02
C THR A 184 -9.67 13.97 -2.50
N ALA A 185 -10.97 14.19 -2.34
CA ALA A 185 -11.91 13.08 -2.18
C ALA A 185 -12.11 12.36 -3.53
N LYS A 186 -12.72 11.17 -3.49
CA LYS A 186 -12.98 10.36 -4.71
C LYS A 186 -13.81 11.10 -5.74
N ASN A 187 -14.93 11.67 -5.29
CA ASN A 187 -15.97 12.25 -6.15
C ASN A 187 -16.06 13.78 -6.07
N ASP A 188 -15.31 14.39 -5.15
CA ASP A 188 -15.38 15.82 -4.86
C ASP A 188 -13.99 16.41 -4.64
N ILE A 189 -13.84 17.68 -5.01
CA ILE A 189 -12.62 18.47 -4.87
C ILE A 189 -12.88 19.60 -3.89
N ASP A 190 -12.15 19.59 -2.77
CA ASP A 190 -12.29 20.61 -1.74
C ASP A 190 -12.09 22.02 -2.33
N PRO A 191 -12.89 23.03 -1.94
CA PRO A 191 -12.78 24.39 -2.47
C PRO A 191 -11.36 24.97 -2.39
N SER A 192 -10.60 24.63 -1.36
CA SER A 192 -9.21 25.09 -1.22
C SER A 192 -8.32 24.52 -2.33
N VAL A 193 -8.47 23.24 -2.66
CA VAL A 193 -7.75 22.56 -3.73
C VAL A 193 -8.23 23.08 -5.08
N LYS A 194 -9.54 23.17 -5.30
CA LYS A 194 -10.14 23.67 -6.54
C LYS A 194 -9.66 25.08 -6.90
N ASN A 195 -9.53 25.96 -5.91
CA ASN A 195 -9.02 27.31 -6.13
C ASN A 195 -7.51 27.31 -6.39
N TYR A 196 -6.74 26.52 -5.66
CA TYR A 196 -5.29 26.44 -5.85
C TYR A 196 -4.90 25.87 -7.22
N VAL A 197 -5.59 24.83 -7.71
CA VAL A 197 -5.25 24.20 -9.00
C VAL A 197 -5.51 25.09 -10.21
N LYS A 198 -6.36 26.13 -10.11
CA LYS A 198 -6.57 27.09 -11.22
C LYS A 198 -5.28 27.79 -11.65
N GLY A 199 -4.34 27.99 -10.74
CA GLY A 199 -3.03 28.58 -11.01
C GLY A 199 -2.01 27.59 -11.59
N MET A 200 -2.36 26.32 -11.76
CA MET A 200 -1.43 25.29 -12.25
C MET A 200 -1.50 25.16 -13.77
N SER A 201 -0.34 25.01 -14.41
CA SER A 201 -0.20 24.78 -15.85
C SER A 201 -0.67 23.39 -16.29
N SER A 202 -0.48 22.39 -15.43
CA SER A 202 -0.89 21.00 -15.65
C SER A 202 -0.93 20.23 -14.34
N THR A 203 -1.62 19.10 -14.35
CA THR A 203 -1.72 18.19 -13.21
C THR A 203 -1.37 16.76 -13.59
N ILE A 204 -0.90 16.00 -12.60
CA ILE A 204 -0.72 14.56 -12.69
C ILE A 204 -1.67 13.91 -11.71
N ILE A 205 -2.54 13.03 -12.17
CA ILE A 205 -3.39 12.21 -11.29
C ILE A 205 -2.69 10.87 -11.07
N VAL A 206 -2.55 10.45 -9.82
CA VAL A 206 -2.11 9.08 -9.50
C VAL A 206 -3.23 8.36 -8.77
N GLY A 207 -3.59 7.19 -9.28
CA GLY A 207 -4.74 6.40 -8.84
C GLY A 207 -5.82 6.28 -9.91
N GLY A 208 -6.54 5.16 -9.88
CA GLY A 208 -7.64 4.86 -10.82
C GLY A 208 -8.87 5.75 -10.63
N THR A 209 -9.89 5.55 -11.47
CA THR A 209 -11.18 6.26 -11.35
C THR A 209 -11.92 5.93 -10.05
N GLY A 210 -11.63 4.76 -9.45
CA GLY A 210 -12.11 4.40 -8.12
C GLY A 210 -11.49 5.22 -6.99
N ALA A 211 -10.31 5.82 -7.20
CA ALA A 211 -9.62 6.66 -6.22
C ALA A 211 -9.82 8.16 -6.51
N VAL A 212 -9.72 8.57 -7.77
CA VAL A 212 -9.98 9.95 -8.22
C VAL A 212 -10.88 9.86 -9.44
N SER A 213 -12.16 10.19 -9.28
CA SER A 213 -13.18 10.02 -10.31
C SER A 213 -12.91 10.84 -11.58
N LYS A 214 -13.64 10.52 -12.65
CA LYS A 214 -13.62 11.32 -13.89
C LYS A 214 -14.14 12.74 -13.64
N ASN A 215 -15.10 12.92 -12.73
CA ASN A 215 -15.65 14.23 -12.34
C ASN A 215 -14.61 15.12 -11.65
N VAL A 216 -13.78 14.54 -10.77
CA VAL A 216 -12.66 15.30 -10.19
C VAL A 216 -11.64 15.63 -11.27
N ALA A 217 -11.30 14.67 -12.13
CA ALA A 217 -10.31 14.86 -13.18
C ALA A 217 -10.67 15.98 -14.17
N SER A 218 -11.95 16.11 -14.57
CA SER A 218 -12.40 17.14 -15.51
C SER A 218 -12.26 18.57 -14.95
N GLN A 219 -12.12 18.72 -13.63
CA GLN A 219 -11.92 20.01 -12.96
C GLN A 219 -10.45 20.41 -12.83
N LEU A 220 -9.52 19.54 -13.22
CA LEU A 220 -8.08 19.78 -13.10
C LEU A 220 -7.49 20.31 -14.43
N PRO A 221 -6.47 21.18 -14.38
CA PRO A 221 -5.83 21.66 -15.60
C PRO A 221 -4.96 20.56 -16.22
N LYS A 222 -5.22 20.28 -17.52
CA LYS A 222 -4.45 19.34 -18.36
C LYS A 222 -4.00 18.06 -17.63
N PRO A 223 -4.94 17.27 -17.07
CA PRO A 223 -4.61 16.15 -16.20
C PRO A 223 -4.00 14.98 -17.00
N LYS A 224 -2.85 14.47 -16.56
CA LYS A 224 -2.30 13.18 -17.03
C LYS A 224 -2.42 12.14 -15.92
N ARG A 225 -3.08 11.01 -16.19
CA ARG A 225 -3.33 9.96 -15.19
C ARG A 225 -2.33 8.80 -15.27
N PHE A 226 -1.89 8.31 -14.12
CA PHE A 226 -1.17 7.06 -13.93
C PHE A 226 -1.93 6.18 -12.94
N ALA A 227 -2.39 5.02 -13.37
CA ALA A 227 -3.21 4.13 -12.56
C ALA A 227 -3.10 2.69 -13.03
N GLY A 228 -2.85 1.77 -12.10
CA GLY A 228 -2.99 0.33 -12.30
C GLY A 228 -4.29 -0.21 -11.71
N LYS A 229 -4.48 -1.53 -11.82
CA LYS A 229 -5.62 -2.25 -11.20
C LYS A 229 -5.56 -2.22 -9.68
N ASP A 230 -4.35 -2.17 -9.13
CA ASP A 230 -4.11 -2.08 -7.69
C ASP A 230 -2.93 -1.15 -7.37
N ARG A 231 -2.60 -1.02 -6.08
CA ARG A 231 -1.51 -0.18 -5.59
C ARG A 231 -0.13 -0.58 -6.13
N TYR A 232 0.07 -1.87 -6.39
CA TYR A 232 1.35 -2.40 -6.84
C TYR A 232 1.57 -2.06 -8.31
N GLU A 233 0.55 -2.28 -9.14
CA GLU A 233 0.58 -1.90 -10.55
C GLU A 233 0.65 -0.38 -10.74
N THR A 234 -0.06 0.42 -9.94
CA THR A 234 0.12 1.89 -9.96
C THR A 234 1.57 2.28 -9.68
N SER A 235 2.20 1.69 -8.65
CA SER A 235 3.61 1.98 -8.34
C SER A 235 4.57 1.55 -9.45
N ALA A 236 4.30 0.41 -10.09
CA ALA A 236 5.06 -0.07 -11.24
C ALA A 236 4.91 0.90 -12.44
N LEU A 237 3.70 1.37 -12.73
CA LEU A 237 3.45 2.32 -13.83
C LEU A 237 4.10 3.68 -13.59
N VAL A 238 4.10 4.17 -12.35
CA VAL A 238 4.82 5.39 -11.97
C VAL A 238 6.32 5.19 -12.20
N ALA A 239 6.90 4.10 -11.69
CA ALA A 239 8.30 3.78 -11.92
C ALA A 239 8.62 3.67 -13.41
N LYS A 240 7.82 2.93 -14.18
CA LYS A 240 8.00 2.73 -15.62
C LYS A 240 7.99 4.06 -16.39
N SER A 241 7.02 4.91 -16.12
CA SER A 241 6.67 6.03 -17.00
C SER A 241 7.35 7.36 -16.63
N LEU A 242 7.76 7.52 -15.35
CA LEU A 242 8.23 8.80 -14.82
C LEU A 242 9.71 8.78 -14.39
N PHE A 243 10.35 7.61 -14.42
CA PHE A 243 11.77 7.45 -14.12
C PHE A 243 12.53 6.94 -15.35
N PRO A 244 13.86 7.14 -15.40
CA PRO A 244 14.71 6.70 -16.52
C PRO A 244 14.43 5.28 -16.99
N SER A 245 14.55 5.05 -18.30
CA SER A 245 14.27 3.74 -18.93
C SER A 245 15.19 2.63 -18.41
N THR A 246 16.37 2.98 -17.90
CA THR A 246 17.30 2.07 -17.23
C THR A 246 17.74 2.67 -15.89
N MET A 247 17.94 1.81 -14.88
CA MET A 247 18.47 2.18 -13.57
C MET A 247 18.97 0.96 -12.82
N ASN A 248 20.13 1.11 -12.17
CA ASN A 248 20.75 0.04 -11.38
C ASN A 248 20.00 -0.22 -10.07
N THR A 249 19.44 0.82 -9.46
CA THR A 249 18.88 0.75 -8.10
C THR A 249 17.48 1.38 -8.03
N VAL A 250 16.58 0.73 -7.29
CA VAL A 250 15.27 1.28 -6.91
C VAL A 250 15.10 1.28 -5.39
N THR A 251 14.10 2.02 -4.89
CA THR A 251 13.65 1.89 -3.51
C THR A 251 12.35 1.09 -3.47
N ALA A 252 12.21 0.17 -2.51
CA ALA A 252 11.02 -0.62 -2.30
C ALA A 252 10.53 -0.49 -0.86
N ALA A 253 9.22 -0.54 -0.68
CA ALA A 253 8.58 -0.55 0.64
C ALA A 253 7.30 -1.40 0.61
N THR A 254 6.74 -1.70 1.77
CA THR A 254 5.46 -2.44 1.84
C THR A 254 4.32 -1.61 1.27
N GLY A 255 3.44 -2.25 0.50
CA GLY A 255 2.19 -1.64 0.06
C GLY A 255 1.09 -1.66 1.13
N GLN A 256 1.29 -2.36 2.26
CA GLN A 256 0.28 -2.55 3.30
C GLN A 256 0.36 -1.53 4.44
N GLY A 257 1.46 -0.79 4.55
CA GLY A 257 1.66 0.28 5.54
C GLY A 257 2.15 1.57 4.88
N PHE A 258 2.05 2.69 5.59
CA PHE A 258 2.39 4.00 5.03
C PHE A 258 3.71 4.59 5.54
N ALA A 259 4.06 4.31 6.79
CA ALA A 259 5.06 5.10 7.51
C ALA A 259 6.47 4.94 6.92
N ASP A 260 6.90 3.71 6.64
CA ASP A 260 8.21 3.41 6.09
C ASP A 260 8.39 4.01 4.68
N ALA A 261 7.38 3.86 3.81
CA ALA A 261 7.38 4.44 2.47
C ALA A 261 7.31 5.97 2.49
N LEU A 262 6.58 6.57 3.45
CA LEU A 262 6.52 8.02 3.63
C LEU A 262 7.92 8.58 3.92
N THR A 263 8.61 8.03 4.93
CA THR A 263 9.95 8.50 5.30
C THR A 263 11.01 8.09 4.28
N GLY A 264 10.85 6.94 3.63
CA GLY A 264 11.73 6.46 2.57
C GLY A 264 11.59 7.24 1.25
N SER A 265 10.52 7.99 1.06
CA SER A 265 10.30 8.76 -0.17
C SER A 265 11.31 9.89 -0.37
N THR A 266 11.79 10.53 0.70
CA THR A 266 12.82 11.59 0.62
C THR A 266 14.20 11.01 0.30
N PHE A 267 14.52 9.85 0.88
CA PHE A 267 15.71 9.06 0.53
C PHE A 267 15.70 8.66 -0.95
N ALA A 268 14.57 8.12 -1.42
CA ALA A 268 14.40 7.74 -2.82
C ALA A 268 14.51 8.96 -3.75
N ALA A 269 13.94 10.10 -3.36
CA ALA A 269 14.01 11.35 -4.13
C ALA A 269 15.45 11.83 -4.31
N LYS A 270 16.25 11.83 -3.22
CA LYS A 270 17.67 12.24 -3.24
C LYS A 270 18.51 11.38 -4.18
N LYS A 271 18.17 10.10 -4.30
CA LYS A 271 18.84 9.14 -5.19
C LYS A 271 18.22 9.04 -6.60
N ASN A 272 17.21 9.85 -6.91
CA ASN A 272 16.43 9.76 -8.16
C ASN A 272 15.83 8.36 -8.41
N GLN A 273 15.32 7.73 -7.35
CA GLN A 273 14.75 6.39 -7.39
C GLN A 273 13.23 6.42 -7.24
N PRO A 274 12.50 5.54 -7.94
CA PRO A 274 11.09 5.30 -7.63
C PRO A 274 10.97 4.61 -6.28
N VAL A 275 9.81 4.79 -5.63
CA VAL A 275 9.35 3.92 -4.55
C VAL A 275 8.36 2.92 -5.15
N VAL A 276 8.78 1.67 -5.31
CA VAL A 276 7.90 0.57 -5.73
C VAL A 276 7.30 -0.11 -4.50
N LEU A 277 6.03 -0.55 -4.60
CA LEU A 277 5.34 -1.19 -3.50
C LEU A 277 5.40 -2.72 -3.62
N THR A 278 5.57 -3.40 -2.50
CA THR A 278 5.69 -4.86 -2.41
C THR A 278 4.66 -5.46 -1.46
N ARG A 279 4.34 -6.74 -1.63
CA ARG A 279 3.67 -7.51 -0.57
C ARG A 279 4.73 -7.96 0.43
N PRO A 280 4.37 -8.27 1.69
CA PRO A 280 5.37 -8.68 2.68
C PRO A 280 6.24 -9.84 2.25
N THR A 281 5.70 -10.82 1.54
CA THR A 281 6.41 -12.07 1.19
C THR A 281 6.58 -12.28 -0.32
N SER A 282 6.11 -11.35 -1.16
CA SER A 282 6.16 -11.50 -2.61
C SER A 282 6.30 -10.17 -3.35
N LEU A 283 7.12 -10.16 -4.39
CA LEU A 283 7.20 -9.06 -5.34
C LEU A 283 6.11 -9.20 -6.41
N PRO A 284 5.12 -8.29 -6.47
CA PRO A 284 4.04 -8.37 -7.45
C PRO A 284 4.57 -8.38 -8.88
N THR A 285 3.96 -9.18 -9.76
CA THR A 285 4.37 -9.34 -11.17
C THR A 285 4.55 -8.01 -11.92
N PRO A 286 3.64 -7.02 -11.81
CA PRO A 286 3.84 -5.72 -12.46
C PRO A 286 5.13 -5.02 -12.02
N VAL A 287 5.47 -5.09 -10.73
CA VAL A 287 6.67 -4.48 -10.18
C VAL A 287 7.90 -5.22 -10.67
N ARG A 288 7.90 -6.56 -10.59
CA ARG A 288 9.01 -7.39 -11.10
C ARG A 288 9.32 -7.12 -12.57
N ASN A 289 8.29 -7.00 -13.40
CA ASN A 289 8.45 -6.69 -14.83
C ASN A 289 9.10 -5.31 -15.05
N VAL A 290 8.74 -4.32 -14.23
CA VAL A 290 9.36 -2.99 -14.29
C VAL A 290 10.82 -3.05 -13.83
N LEU A 291 11.15 -3.78 -12.77
CA LEU A 291 12.55 -3.93 -12.32
C LEU A 291 13.41 -4.59 -13.41
N LYS A 292 12.92 -5.68 -14.02
CA LYS A 292 13.59 -6.36 -15.13
C LYS A 292 13.78 -5.45 -16.34
N SER A 293 12.72 -4.80 -16.81
CA SER A 293 12.79 -3.92 -18.00
C SER A 293 13.73 -2.73 -17.79
N LYS A 294 13.89 -2.26 -16.56
CA LYS A 294 14.82 -1.18 -16.21
C LYS A 294 16.24 -1.65 -15.90
N LYS A 295 16.53 -2.96 -15.96
CA LYS A 295 17.83 -3.56 -15.62
C LYS A 295 18.28 -3.26 -14.18
N VAL A 296 17.33 -3.32 -13.26
CA VAL A 296 17.60 -3.14 -11.82
C VAL A 296 18.32 -4.37 -11.30
N SER A 297 19.44 -4.15 -10.60
CA SER A 297 20.22 -5.18 -9.90
C SER A 297 20.12 -5.02 -8.39
N THR A 298 19.96 -3.78 -7.89
CA THR A 298 19.91 -3.48 -6.45
C THR A 298 18.55 -2.93 -6.02
N VAL A 299 18.05 -3.35 -4.87
CA VAL A 299 16.84 -2.80 -4.25
C VAL A 299 17.16 -2.29 -2.84
N ASN A 300 16.96 -0.99 -2.63
CA ASN A 300 16.94 -0.41 -1.29
C ASN A 300 15.57 -0.70 -0.64
N VAL A 301 15.53 -1.60 0.34
CA VAL A 301 14.29 -1.97 1.04
C VAL A 301 14.14 -1.10 2.29
N ILE A 302 13.03 -0.37 2.37
CA ILE A 302 12.66 0.45 3.52
C ILE A 302 11.62 -0.31 4.35
N GLY A 303 11.97 -0.59 5.60
CA GLY A 303 11.16 -1.38 6.54
C GLY A 303 11.79 -2.72 6.90
N GLY A 304 11.40 -3.26 8.05
CA GLY A 304 11.95 -4.51 8.59
C GLY A 304 11.47 -5.77 7.86
N GLU A 305 12.08 -6.91 8.18
CA GLU A 305 11.75 -8.23 7.59
C GLU A 305 10.27 -8.63 7.81
N SER A 306 9.63 -8.16 8.89
CA SER A 306 8.23 -8.44 9.17
C SER A 306 7.24 -7.75 8.24
N VAL A 307 7.66 -6.67 7.57
CA VAL A 307 6.80 -5.89 6.64
C VAL A 307 7.22 -6.02 5.18
N VAL A 308 8.50 -6.30 4.93
CA VAL A 308 9.05 -6.68 3.62
C VAL A 308 10.13 -7.74 3.83
N ASN A 309 9.77 -9.01 3.66
CA ASN A 309 10.67 -10.14 3.76
C ASN A 309 11.68 -10.11 2.61
N ALA A 310 12.94 -10.47 2.86
CA ALA A 310 13.95 -10.63 1.82
C ALA A 310 13.48 -11.57 0.69
N SER A 311 12.75 -12.64 1.05
CA SER A 311 12.19 -13.61 0.10
C SER A 311 11.19 -13.03 -0.87
N ALA A 312 10.66 -11.82 -0.61
CA ALA A 312 9.79 -11.15 -1.57
C ALA A 312 10.50 -10.92 -2.90
N PHE A 313 11.81 -10.71 -2.88
CA PHE A 313 12.63 -10.39 -4.05
C PHE A 313 13.24 -11.61 -4.73
N ASP A 314 13.10 -12.79 -4.15
CA ASP A 314 13.54 -14.03 -4.78
C ASP A 314 12.88 -14.19 -6.16
N ALA A 315 13.54 -14.96 -7.03
CA ALA A 315 12.90 -15.43 -8.24
C ALA A 315 11.56 -16.07 -7.85
N PRO A 316 10.48 -15.84 -8.62
CA PRO A 316 9.24 -16.58 -8.38
C PRO A 316 9.64 -18.05 -8.35
N LYS A 317 9.36 -18.74 -7.24
CA LYS A 317 9.47 -20.19 -7.24
C LYS A 317 8.65 -20.67 -8.45
N PRO A 318 9.14 -21.65 -9.24
CA PRO A 318 8.30 -22.31 -10.22
C PRO A 318 6.96 -22.57 -9.54
N PRO A 319 5.82 -22.29 -10.20
CA PRO A 319 4.54 -22.64 -9.61
C PRO A 319 4.71 -24.07 -9.12
N ALA A 320 4.52 -24.29 -7.80
CA ALA A 320 4.53 -25.64 -7.26
C ALA A 320 3.66 -26.47 -8.21
N PRO A 321 4.07 -27.71 -8.57
CA PRO A 321 3.27 -28.54 -9.45
C PRO A 321 1.82 -28.39 -9.02
N LYS A 322 0.96 -27.91 -9.93
CA LYS A 322 -0.45 -27.61 -9.62
C LYS A 322 -0.92 -28.79 -8.76
N PRO A 323 -1.38 -28.55 -7.52
CA PRO A 323 -1.92 -29.63 -6.74
C PRO A 323 -2.94 -30.32 -7.64
N SER A 324 -2.79 -31.64 -7.80
CA SER A 324 -3.94 -32.47 -8.18
C SER A 324 -5.12 -32.06 -7.30
N PRO A 325 -6.33 -32.04 -7.86
CA PRO A 325 -7.41 -31.10 -7.54
C PRO A 325 -7.47 -30.65 -6.08
N SER A 326 -7.24 -29.34 -5.88
CA SER A 326 -7.65 -28.45 -4.77
C SER A 326 -7.84 -29.05 -3.37
N ILE A 327 -7.07 -28.57 -2.38
CA ILE A 327 -7.74 -28.00 -1.21
C ILE A 327 -8.48 -26.78 -1.74
N ASP A 328 -9.81 -26.77 -1.69
CA ASP A 328 -10.62 -25.63 -2.11
C ASP A 328 -10.13 -24.40 -1.33
N LEU A 329 -9.77 -23.31 -2.03
CA LEU A 329 -9.35 -22.07 -1.38
C LEU A 329 -10.41 -21.57 -0.39
N SER A 330 -11.68 -21.90 -0.67
CA SER A 330 -12.82 -21.73 0.21
C SER A 330 -12.64 -22.46 1.55
N ASP A 331 -12.25 -23.74 1.51
CA ASP A 331 -11.98 -24.54 2.71
C ASP A 331 -10.77 -24.02 3.49
N ALA A 332 -9.73 -23.55 2.79
CA ALA A 332 -8.55 -22.96 3.43
C ALA A 332 -8.89 -21.65 4.18
N VAL A 333 -9.69 -20.77 3.57
CA VAL A 333 -10.20 -19.55 4.20
C VAL A 333 -11.04 -19.89 5.43
N VAL A 334 -11.93 -20.87 5.33
CA VAL A 334 -12.78 -21.31 6.45
C VAL A 334 -11.94 -21.93 7.58
N SER A 335 -10.95 -22.75 7.24
CA SER A 335 -10.03 -23.36 8.20
C SER A 335 -9.28 -22.28 8.98
N THR A 336 -8.67 -21.32 8.29
CA THR A 336 -7.99 -20.19 8.94
C THR A 336 -8.95 -19.32 9.75
N GLY A 337 -10.19 -19.14 9.32
CA GLY A 337 -11.19 -18.45 10.12
C GLY A 337 -11.42 -19.13 11.48
N LYS A 338 -11.52 -20.46 11.49
CA LYS A 338 -11.74 -21.26 12.70
C LYS A 338 -10.57 -21.18 13.69
N ASP A 339 -9.34 -20.96 13.24
CA ASP A 339 -8.17 -20.79 14.11
C ASP A 339 -8.28 -19.60 15.08
N TYR A 340 -9.17 -18.65 14.78
CA TYR A 340 -9.36 -17.44 15.60
C TYR A 340 -10.65 -17.46 16.42
N LEU A 341 -11.35 -18.59 16.54
CA LEU A 341 -12.52 -18.72 17.41
C LEU A 341 -12.20 -18.25 18.84
N GLY A 342 -13.09 -17.44 19.41
CA GLY A 342 -12.95 -16.86 20.74
C GLY A 342 -12.05 -15.62 20.83
N VAL A 343 -11.40 -15.18 19.74
CA VAL A 343 -10.67 -13.89 19.77
C VAL A 343 -11.66 -12.75 20.07
N PRO A 344 -11.41 -11.90 21.08
CA PRO A 344 -12.37 -10.89 21.51
C PRO A 344 -12.76 -9.90 20.42
N TYR A 345 -13.98 -9.36 20.53
CA TYR A 345 -14.37 -8.23 19.70
C TYR A 345 -13.60 -6.97 20.13
N LEU A 346 -13.08 -6.24 19.15
CA LEU A 346 -12.49 -4.92 19.37
C LEU A 346 -12.88 -3.99 18.22
N TRP A 347 -13.61 -2.92 18.51
CA TRP A 347 -14.00 -1.94 17.51
C TRP A 347 -12.76 -1.35 16.80
N GLY A 348 -12.71 -1.44 15.47
CA GLY A 348 -11.55 -1.03 14.68
C GLY A 348 -10.40 -2.05 14.65
N GLY A 349 -10.50 -3.14 15.41
CA GLY A 349 -9.48 -4.17 15.59
C GLY A 349 -9.22 -4.99 14.32
N THR A 350 -7.95 -5.31 14.06
CA THR A 350 -7.50 -6.03 12.84
C THR A 350 -6.43 -7.08 13.15
N THR A 351 -6.31 -7.51 14.40
CA THR A 351 -5.25 -8.44 14.86
C THR A 351 -5.82 -9.45 15.86
N PRO A 352 -5.13 -10.58 16.11
CA PRO A 352 -5.60 -11.59 17.09
C PRO A 352 -5.70 -11.11 18.55
N SER A 353 -5.28 -9.88 18.86
CA SER A 353 -5.57 -9.21 20.14
C SER A 353 -7.01 -8.70 20.25
N GLY A 354 -7.73 -8.66 19.13
CA GLY A 354 -9.13 -8.30 19.05
C GLY A 354 -9.52 -7.84 17.64
N PHE A 355 -10.68 -8.28 17.16
CA PHE A 355 -11.16 -7.98 15.81
C PHE A 355 -12.51 -7.26 15.80
N ASP A 356 -12.69 -6.30 14.88
CA ASP A 356 -14.04 -6.00 14.37
C ASP A 356 -14.37 -6.92 13.19
N CYS A 357 -15.63 -6.95 12.75
CA CYS A 357 -16.10 -7.87 11.71
C CYS A 357 -15.27 -7.79 10.42
N SER A 358 -15.09 -6.60 9.87
CA SER A 358 -14.32 -6.39 8.64
C SER A 358 -12.80 -6.52 8.83
N GLY A 359 -12.29 -6.26 10.02
CA GLY A 359 -10.89 -6.50 10.39
C GLY A 359 -10.58 -7.99 10.49
N TYR A 360 -11.49 -8.80 11.04
CA TYR A 360 -11.42 -10.25 11.05
C TYR A 360 -11.44 -10.81 9.62
N LEU A 361 -12.42 -10.41 8.81
CA LEU A 361 -12.50 -10.82 7.40
C LEU A 361 -11.20 -10.45 6.66
N GLY A 362 -10.77 -9.19 6.76
CA GLY A 362 -9.56 -8.72 6.10
C GLY A 362 -8.32 -9.50 6.54
N TYR A 363 -8.24 -9.88 7.81
CA TYR A 363 -7.14 -10.67 8.34
C TYR A 363 -7.13 -12.10 7.76
N VAL A 364 -8.27 -12.79 7.78
CA VAL A 364 -8.39 -14.19 7.30
C VAL A 364 -8.12 -14.26 5.80
N PHE A 365 -8.78 -13.43 4.98
CA PHE A 365 -8.59 -13.47 3.53
C PHE A 365 -7.17 -13.06 3.10
N ASN A 366 -6.54 -12.11 3.79
CA ASN A 366 -5.17 -11.68 3.48
C ASN A 366 -4.11 -12.75 3.81
N LYS A 367 -4.40 -13.73 4.68
CA LYS A 367 -3.53 -14.90 4.90
C LYS A 367 -3.47 -15.82 3.68
N HIS A 368 -4.47 -15.72 2.80
CA HIS A 368 -4.61 -16.51 1.58
C HIS A 368 -4.42 -15.67 0.31
N ASP A 369 -3.74 -14.53 0.44
CA ASP A 369 -3.49 -13.56 -0.65
C ASP A 369 -4.75 -12.97 -1.32
N VAL A 370 -5.93 -13.16 -0.71
CA VAL A 370 -7.19 -12.56 -1.17
C VAL A 370 -7.35 -11.17 -0.55
N TYR A 371 -7.33 -10.14 -1.39
CA TYR A 371 -7.56 -8.78 -0.94
C TYR A 371 -9.05 -8.51 -0.82
N ILE A 372 -9.45 -7.98 0.34
CA ILE A 372 -10.76 -7.36 0.51
C ILE A 372 -10.61 -5.94 1.11
N PRO A 373 -11.53 -5.01 0.78
CA PRO A 373 -11.55 -3.68 1.40
C PRO A 373 -11.75 -3.70 2.92
N ARG A 374 -11.39 -2.60 3.60
CA ARG A 374 -11.40 -2.54 5.07
C ARG A 374 -12.79 -2.40 5.69
N THR A 375 -13.78 -1.88 4.98
CA THR A 375 -15.13 -1.65 5.53
C THR A 375 -16.13 -2.62 4.90
N THR A 376 -17.15 -3.03 5.65
CA THR A 376 -18.23 -3.91 5.15
C THR A 376 -18.95 -3.32 3.93
N ALA A 377 -19.16 -2.00 3.90
CA ALA A 377 -19.75 -1.32 2.75
C ALA A 377 -18.86 -1.42 1.51
N ASP A 378 -17.55 -1.19 1.66
CA ASP A 378 -16.63 -1.32 0.54
C ASP A 378 -16.48 -2.79 0.10
N ILE A 379 -16.55 -3.76 1.02
CA ILE A 379 -16.55 -5.20 0.71
C ILE A 379 -17.77 -5.56 -0.15
N TRP A 380 -18.95 -5.07 0.23
CA TRP A 380 -20.21 -5.27 -0.51
C TRP A 380 -20.17 -4.71 -1.92
N ASP A 381 -19.59 -3.52 -2.10
CA ASP A 381 -19.43 -2.90 -3.41
C ASP A 381 -18.31 -3.55 -4.23
N TYR A 382 -17.33 -4.14 -3.55
CA TYR A 382 -16.21 -4.82 -4.18
C TYR A 382 -16.58 -6.22 -4.67
N GLY A 383 -17.17 -7.08 -3.84
CA GLY A 383 -17.37 -8.48 -4.20
C GLY A 383 -18.43 -8.70 -5.30
N THR A 384 -18.37 -9.86 -5.95
CA THR A 384 -19.38 -10.28 -6.93
C THR A 384 -20.60 -10.80 -6.18
N LYS A 385 -21.75 -10.13 -6.32
CA LYS A 385 -22.99 -10.53 -5.62
C LYS A 385 -23.43 -11.93 -6.06
N VAL A 386 -23.72 -12.79 -5.10
CA VAL A 386 -24.21 -14.15 -5.32
C VAL A 386 -25.59 -14.33 -4.68
N SER A 387 -26.46 -15.08 -5.36
CA SER A 387 -27.82 -15.36 -4.89
C SER A 387 -27.90 -16.54 -3.91
N SER A 388 -26.90 -17.42 -3.91
CA SER A 388 -26.79 -18.55 -3.00
C SER A 388 -25.33 -18.67 -2.53
N PRO A 389 -25.05 -18.39 -1.23
CA PRO A 389 -23.68 -18.39 -0.73
C PRO A 389 -23.11 -19.81 -0.75
N LYS A 390 -21.88 -19.92 -1.23
CA LYS A 390 -21.03 -21.11 -1.15
C LYS A 390 -20.01 -20.92 -0.04
N VAL A 391 -19.43 -22.04 0.41
CA VAL A 391 -18.34 -22.01 1.40
C VAL A 391 -17.29 -21.01 0.91
N GLY A 392 -16.79 -20.15 1.82
CA GLY A 392 -15.81 -19.11 1.49
C GLY A 392 -16.40 -17.77 1.04
N ASP A 393 -17.67 -17.69 0.63
CA ASP A 393 -18.33 -16.41 0.34
C ASP A 393 -18.48 -15.58 1.62
N ILE A 394 -18.56 -14.26 1.47
CA ILE A 394 -18.85 -13.35 2.59
C ILE A 394 -20.34 -13.08 2.62
N VAL A 395 -21.02 -13.54 3.67
CA VAL A 395 -22.41 -13.17 3.98
C VAL A 395 -22.44 -11.80 4.65
N MET A 396 -23.41 -10.97 4.27
CA MET A 396 -23.48 -9.56 4.64
C MET A 396 -24.82 -9.24 5.31
N PHE A 397 -24.76 -8.32 6.28
CA PHE A 397 -25.91 -7.97 7.11
C PHE A 397 -26.03 -6.46 7.33
N GLU A 398 -27.27 -6.00 7.49
CA GLU A 398 -27.64 -4.67 7.95
C GLU A 398 -28.04 -4.74 9.43
N THR A 399 -27.19 -4.23 10.32
CA THR A 399 -27.31 -4.38 11.78
C THR A 399 -27.47 -3.04 12.51
N TYR A 400 -26.45 -2.18 12.48
CA TYR A 400 -26.42 -0.94 13.28
C TYR A 400 -26.50 0.36 12.45
N LYS A 401 -26.41 0.27 11.13
CA LYS A 401 -26.60 1.40 10.20
C LYS A 401 -27.20 0.88 8.89
N PRO A 402 -27.89 1.72 8.11
CA PRO A 402 -28.38 1.36 6.80
C PRO A 402 -27.28 0.81 5.87
N GLY A 403 -27.60 -0.25 5.13
CA GLY A 403 -26.70 -0.97 4.26
C GLY A 403 -25.75 -1.94 4.98
N ALA A 404 -24.84 -2.53 4.20
CA ALA A 404 -23.85 -3.50 4.67
C ALA A 404 -23.01 -2.95 5.84
N SER A 405 -23.31 -3.43 7.05
CA SER A 405 -22.72 -2.97 8.30
C SER A 405 -22.09 -4.08 9.12
N HIS A 406 -22.39 -5.35 8.81
CA HIS A 406 -21.69 -6.50 9.37
C HIS A 406 -21.45 -7.57 8.29
N GLY A 407 -20.50 -8.47 8.53
CA GLY A 407 -20.24 -9.59 7.61
C GLY A 407 -19.49 -10.74 8.26
N GLY A 408 -19.54 -11.91 7.62
CA GLY A 408 -18.87 -13.12 8.04
C GLY A 408 -18.62 -14.10 6.89
N ILE A 409 -17.76 -15.09 7.10
CA ILE A 409 -17.42 -16.10 6.09
C ILE A 409 -18.47 -17.21 6.17
N TYR A 410 -19.13 -17.53 5.06
CA TYR A 410 -20.03 -18.67 5.00
C TYR A 410 -19.23 -19.98 5.05
N ILE A 411 -19.63 -20.89 5.93
CA ILE A 411 -18.89 -22.14 6.20
C ILE A 411 -19.67 -23.39 5.81
N GLY A 412 -20.77 -23.23 5.06
CA GLY A 412 -21.69 -24.32 4.74
C GLY A 412 -22.75 -24.52 5.81
N ASN A 413 -23.67 -25.46 5.57
CA ASN A 413 -24.72 -25.86 6.51
C ASN A 413 -25.55 -24.69 7.08
N ASN A 414 -25.75 -23.63 6.28
CA ASN A 414 -26.43 -22.41 6.70
C ASN A 414 -25.80 -21.73 7.94
N GLN A 415 -24.47 -21.83 8.06
CA GLN A 415 -23.69 -21.24 9.12
C GLN A 415 -22.62 -20.29 8.56
N PHE A 416 -22.18 -19.35 9.38
CA PHE A 416 -21.12 -18.42 9.05
C PHE A 416 -20.27 -18.12 10.29
N ILE A 417 -18.99 -17.82 10.07
CA ILE A 417 -18.05 -17.42 11.11
C ILE A 417 -17.80 -15.90 11.02
N HIS A 418 -17.89 -15.20 12.15
CA HIS A 418 -17.74 -13.74 12.22
C HIS A 418 -17.21 -13.28 13.58
N SER A 419 -16.69 -12.06 13.66
CA SER A 419 -16.42 -11.41 14.95
C SER A 419 -17.71 -10.77 15.48
N GLY A 420 -18.41 -11.45 16.40
CA GLY A 420 -19.63 -11.00 17.08
C GLY A 420 -19.35 -10.39 18.45
N ASN A 421 -20.38 -10.17 19.27
CA ASN A 421 -20.23 -9.49 20.56
C ASN A 421 -19.37 -10.29 21.56
N ASP A 422 -19.41 -11.61 21.46
CA ASP A 422 -18.65 -12.54 22.32
C ASP A 422 -17.29 -12.93 21.69
N GLY A 423 -16.86 -12.20 20.66
CA GLY A 423 -15.65 -12.49 19.88
C GLY A 423 -15.93 -13.26 18.60
N VAL A 424 -14.90 -13.90 18.04
CA VAL A 424 -15.06 -14.70 16.82
C VAL A 424 -15.86 -15.96 17.13
N GLU A 425 -17.01 -16.10 16.49
CA GLU A 425 -17.99 -17.15 16.74
C GLU A 425 -18.60 -17.70 15.44
N ILE A 426 -19.20 -18.88 15.53
CA ILE A 426 -19.98 -19.50 14.45
C ILE A 426 -21.44 -19.35 14.77
N THR A 427 -22.19 -18.71 13.88
CA THR A 427 -23.62 -18.50 14.03
C THR A 427 -24.40 -19.11 12.86
N SER A 428 -25.61 -19.58 13.13
CA SER A 428 -26.53 -20.00 12.07
C SER A 428 -27.23 -18.80 11.44
N LEU A 429 -27.34 -18.79 10.11
CA LEU A 429 -28.17 -17.83 9.37
C LEU A 429 -29.67 -18.00 9.67
N ASN A 430 -30.09 -19.10 10.29
CA ASN A 430 -31.47 -19.28 10.77
C ASN A 430 -31.75 -18.61 12.11
N ASN A 431 -30.73 -18.10 12.81
CA ASN A 431 -30.92 -17.29 14.00
C ASN A 431 -31.84 -16.09 13.66
N SER A 432 -32.85 -15.84 14.48
CA SER A 432 -33.90 -14.84 14.19
C SER A 432 -33.35 -13.44 13.94
N TYR A 433 -32.32 -13.03 14.69
CA TYR A 433 -31.66 -11.74 14.51
C TYR A 433 -30.91 -11.69 13.17
N TRP A 434 -30.04 -12.67 12.91
CA TRP A 434 -29.22 -12.70 11.69
C TRP A 434 -30.05 -12.92 10.42
N LYS A 435 -31.12 -13.70 10.50
CA LYS A 435 -32.07 -13.92 9.41
C LYS A 435 -32.77 -12.63 9.01
N ALA A 436 -33.18 -11.82 9.98
CA ALA A 436 -33.82 -10.53 9.73
C ALA A 436 -32.84 -9.49 9.18
N ALA A 437 -31.57 -9.56 9.59
CA ALA A 437 -30.52 -8.63 9.18
C ALA A 437 -29.84 -8.99 7.84
N TYR A 438 -30.06 -10.19 7.30
CA TYR A 438 -29.34 -10.69 6.12
C TYR A 438 -29.73 -9.94 4.85
N ILE A 439 -28.73 -9.37 4.15
CA ILE A 439 -28.94 -8.58 2.93
C ILE A 439 -28.35 -9.24 1.67
N GLY A 440 -27.62 -10.35 1.81
CA GLY A 440 -27.05 -11.12 0.70
C GLY A 440 -25.61 -11.57 0.95
N ALA A 441 -24.95 -12.07 -0.09
CA ALA A 441 -23.57 -12.52 -0.01
C ALA A 441 -22.76 -12.09 -1.23
N VAL A 442 -21.43 -12.07 -1.07
CA VAL A 442 -20.49 -11.72 -2.14
C VAL A 442 -19.34 -12.74 -2.23
N ASP A 443 -18.98 -13.10 -3.45
CA ASP A 443 -17.75 -13.82 -3.78
C ASP A 443 -16.60 -12.83 -3.93
N VAL A 444 -15.53 -13.07 -3.17
CA VAL A 444 -14.28 -12.29 -3.21
C VAL A 444 -13.07 -13.15 -3.62
N ILE A 445 -13.25 -14.47 -3.73
CA ILE A 445 -12.20 -15.44 -4.00
C ILE A 445 -11.96 -15.56 -5.51
N ASN A 446 -13.02 -15.63 -6.32
CA ASN A 446 -12.91 -15.86 -7.76
C ASN A 446 -12.91 -14.58 -8.61
N LYS A 447 -12.42 -13.48 -8.04
CA LYS A 447 -12.58 -12.13 -8.59
C LYS A 447 -11.43 -11.66 -9.49
#